data_AF-A0A7S3S319-F1
#
_entry.id   AF-A0A7S3S319-F1
#
_cell.length_a   1.000
_cell.length_b   1.000
_cell.length_c   1.000
_cell.angle_alpha   90.00
_cell.angle_beta   90.00
_cell.angle_gamma   90.00
#
_symmetry.space_group_name_H-M   'P 1'
#
loop_
_entity.id
_entity.type
_entity.pdbx_description
1 polymer ?
#
loop_
_entity_poly.entity_id
_entity_poly.type
_entity_poly.pdbx_seq_one_letter_code
_entity_poly.pdbx_strand_id
1 'polypeptide(L)'
;EMAFKVTPDPDHKFELAIALNNVEVARAIAEDQESVEKWRKVGDIALSRGMFTLAESCFKCSNDVNSLLLFYSSYGDEQGLTELAAQAESLGKYNVAFEAYYLLAQVDKCLDVLVKSKRMAEAAIFARAYVPSRLSEVIPKWSGMLKEQNFPFQPDDITQLQAEQIQQEVAQ
;
A
#
# COMPACT_ATOMS: atom_id res chain seq x y z
N GLU A 1 8.55 10.32 36.80
CA GLU A 1 7.51 11.32 37.16
C GLU A 1 8.05 12.68 37.56
N MET A 2 9.03 12.78 38.47
CA MET A 2 9.56 14.08 38.92
C MET A 2 10.20 14.91 37.78
N ALA A 3 10.99 14.27 36.90
CA ALA A 3 11.60 14.94 35.73
C ALA A 3 10.55 15.53 34.77
N PHE A 4 9.43 14.85 34.57
CA PHE A 4 8.35 15.29 33.68
C PHE A 4 7.68 16.60 34.15
N LYS A 5 7.62 16.84 35.47
CA LYS A 5 7.04 18.06 36.05
C LYS A 5 7.99 19.26 35.98
N VAL A 6 9.29 19.03 35.83
CA VAL A 6 10.34 20.06 35.94
C VAL A 6 10.88 20.45 34.56
N THR A 7 10.84 19.55 33.59
CA THR A 7 11.37 19.80 32.24
C THR A 7 10.55 20.86 31.48
N PRO A 8 11.20 21.94 31.02
CA PRO A 8 10.56 22.93 30.15
C PRO A 8 10.66 22.58 28.66
N ASP A 9 11.61 21.72 28.27
CA ASP A 9 11.84 21.35 26.88
C ASP A 9 10.75 20.39 26.35
N PRO A 10 10.00 20.76 25.29
CA PRO A 10 8.95 19.92 24.72
C PRO A 10 9.43 18.56 24.21
N ASP A 11 10.66 18.46 23.67
CA ASP A 11 11.19 17.21 23.12
C ASP A 11 11.54 16.22 24.23
N HIS A 12 12.27 16.68 25.25
CA HIS A 12 12.55 15.87 26.41
C HIS A 12 11.27 15.50 27.18
N LYS A 13 10.29 16.41 27.23
CA LYS A 13 8.98 16.16 27.84
C LYS A 13 8.18 15.10 27.07
N PHE A 14 8.29 15.08 25.74
CA PHE A 14 7.69 14.04 24.91
C PHE A 14 8.28 12.67 25.22
N GLU A 15 9.61 12.52 25.19
CA GLU A 15 10.27 11.24 25.48
C GLU A 15 9.95 10.74 26.90
N LEU A 16 9.86 11.65 27.87
CA LEU A 16 9.38 11.32 29.23
C LEU A 16 7.89 10.92 29.25
N ALA A 17 7.02 11.56 28.48
CA ALA A 17 5.60 11.21 28.38
C ALA A 17 5.43 9.80 27.79
N ILE A 18 6.18 9.51 26.73
CA ILE A 18 6.28 8.18 26.10
C ILE A 18 6.73 7.14 27.12
N ALA A 19 7.83 7.38 27.84
CA ALA A 19 8.35 6.46 28.85
C ALA A 19 7.39 6.24 30.05
N LEU A 20 6.61 7.26 30.41
CA LEU A 20 5.58 7.18 31.45
C LEU A 20 4.24 6.64 30.94
N ASN A 21 4.15 6.27 29.66
CA ASN A 21 2.91 5.87 29.00
C ASN A 21 1.79 6.92 29.11
N ASN A 22 2.12 8.21 29.22
CA ASN A 22 1.14 9.28 29.23
C ASN A 22 0.83 9.72 27.80
N VAL A 23 -0.06 8.98 27.15
CA VAL A 23 -0.36 9.13 25.71
C VAL A 23 -1.09 10.43 25.40
N GLU A 24 -1.93 10.93 26.31
CA GLU A 24 -2.65 12.20 26.14
C GLU A 24 -1.69 13.39 26.02
N VAL A 25 -0.68 13.44 26.90
CA VAL A 25 0.32 14.51 26.85
C VAL A 25 1.27 14.32 25.67
N ALA A 26 1.67 13.09 25.37
CA ALA A 26 2.49 12.80 24.19
C ALA A 26 1.78 13.23 22.89
N ARG A 27 0.47 12.98 22.78
CA ARG A 27 -0.39 13.41 21.67
C ARG A 27 -0.43 14.94 21.58
N ALA A 28 -0.68 15.64 22.68
CA ALA A 28 -0.73 17.10 22.69
C ALA A 28 0.59 17.73 22.24
N ILE A 29 1.73 17.16 22.64
CA ILE A 29 3.05 17.63 22.20
C ILE A 29 3.30 17.30 20.72
N ALA A 30 2.86 16.13 20.24
CA ALA A 30 2.96 15.78 18.82
C ALA A 30 2.10 16.68 17.93
N GLU A 31 0.93 17.11 18.44
CA GLU A 31 0.02 18.06 17.80
C GLU A 31 0.62 19.46 17.74
N ASP A 32 1.18 19.96 18.84
CA ASP A 32 1.79 21.29 18.92
C ASP A 32 3.02 21.44 17.99
N GLN A 33 3.77 20.36 17.77
CA GLN A 33 4.97 20.37 16.93
C GLN A 33 4.74 19.88 15.49
N GLU A 34 3.55 19.36 15.18
CA GLU A 34 3.21 18.79 13.88
C GLU A 34 4.24 17.78 13.32
N SER A 35 4.94 17.05 14.20
CA SER A 35 6.03 16.16 13.79
C SER A 35 5.53 14.76 13.42
N VAL A 36 5.75 14.36 12.17
CA VAL A 36 5.39 13.04 11.62
C VAL A 36 5.97 11.88 12.44
N GLU A 37 7.24 11.99 12.87
CA GLU A 37 7.89 10.93 13.65
C GLU A 37 7.28 10.79 15.04
N LYS A 38 6.89 11.90 15.66
CA LYS A 38 6.24 11.88 16.98
C LYS A 38 4.84 11.28 16.88
N TRP A 39 4.08 11.62 15.84
CA TRP A 39 2.79 10.99 15.58
C TRP A 39 2.91 9.47 15.43
N ARG A 40 3.92 8.97 14.71
CA ARG A 40 4.17 7.52 14.61
C ARG A 40 4.44 6.90 15.97
N LYS A 41 5.37 7.47 16.77
CA LYS A 41 5.69 6.97 18.12
C LYS A 41 4.46 6.95 19.04
N VAL A 42 3.63 8.00 19.01
CA VAL A 42 2.38 8.03 19.79
C VAL A 42 1.41 6.95 19.32
N GLY A 43 1.30 6.75 17.99
CA GLY A 43 0.48 5.68 17.40
C GLY A 43 0.89 4.29 17.85
N ASP A 44 2.19 3.99 17.84
CA ASP A 44 2.74 2.69 18.26
C ASP A 44 2.41 2.39 19.74
N ILE A 45 2.55 3.39 20.61
CA ILE A 45 2.21 3.22 22.03
C ILE A 45 0.71 3.10 22.23
N ALA A 46 -0.09 3.91 21.53
CA ALA A 46 -1.54 3.81 21.58
C ALA A 46 -2.00 2.40 21.17
N LEU A 47 -1.42 1.86 20.10
CA LEU A 47 -1.70 0.50 19.63
C LEU A 47 -1.29 -0.55 20.67
N SER A 48 -0.12 -0.42 21.29
CA SER A 48 0.36 -1.35 22.34
C SER A 48 -0.56 -1.44 23.56
N ARG A 49 -1.37 -0.39 23.80
CA ARG A 49 -2.32 -0.30 24.92
C ARG A 49 -3.76 -0.62 24.52
N GLY A 50 -4.00 -0.99 23.27
CA GLY A 50 -5.35 -1.25 22.76
C GLY A 50 -6.20 0.02 22.53
N MET A 51 -5.57 1.19 22.43
CA MET A 51 -6.25 2.46 22.10
C MET A 51 -6.32 2.62 20.58
N PHE A 52 -7.14 1.78 19.94
CA PHE A 52 -7.17 1.62 18.49
C PHE A 52 -7.57 2.90 17.73
N THR A 53 -8.62 3.60 18.17
CA THR A 53 -9.08 4.85 17.53
C THR A 53 -8.01 5.95 17.56
N LEU A 54 -7.27 6.04 18.67
CA LEU A 54 -6.18 6.98 18.81
C LEU A 54 -5.02 6.60 17.90
N ALA A 55 -4.63 5.33 17.88
CA ALA A 55 -3.57 4.83 17.02
C ALA A 55 -3.85 5.12 15.54
N GLU A 56 -5.07 4.84 15.08
CA GLU A 56 -5.51 5.13 13.72
C GLU A 56 -5.36 6.62 13.38
N SER A 57 -5.84 7.52 14.25
CA SER A 57 -5.71 8.96 14.04
C SER A 57 -4.25 9.40 13.94
N CYS A 58 -3.37 8.85 14.79
CA CYS A 58 -1.94 9.13 14.77
C CYS A 58 -1.24 8.60 13.51
N PHE A 59 -1.64 7.42 13.01
CA PHE A 59 -1.10 6.89 11.76
C PHE A 59 -1.58 7.66 10.53
N LYS A 60 -2.82 8.18 10.54
CA LYS A 60 -3.32 9.13 9.53
C LYS A 60 -2.50 10.41 9.53
N CYS A 61 -2.24 11.01 10.69
CA CYS A 61 -1.42 12.22 10.82
C CYS A 61 0.03 12.00 10.37
N SER A 62 0.60 10.81 10.61
CA SER A 62 1.97 10.49 10.20
C SER A 62 2.09 9.94 8.77
N ASN A 63 0.99 9.82 8.02
CA ASN A 63 0.93 9.17 6.70
C ASN A 63 1.61 7.78 6.70
N ASP A 64 1.49 7.04 7.80
CA ASP A 64 2.09 5.70 7.92
C ASP A 64 1.19 4.65 7.28
N VAL A 65 1.29 4.56 5.96
CA VAL A 65 0.47 3.63 5.16
C VAL A 65 0.72 2.15 5.49
N ASN A 66 1.88 1.79 6.04
CA ASN A 66 2.18 0.41 6.43
C ASN A 66 1.42 0.03 7.71
N SER A 67 1.47 0.92 8.71
CA SER A 67 0.74 0.73 9.96
C SER A 67 -0.77 0.77 9.73
N LEU A 68 -1.25 1.67 8.86
CA LEU A 68 -2.66 1.70 8.45
C LEU A 68 -3.08 0.44 7.69
N LEU A 69 -2.23 -0.13 6.82
CA LEU A 69 -2.52 -1.39 6.14
C LEU A 69 -2.72 -2.52 7.16
N LEU A 70 -1.80 -2.66 8.11
CA LEU A 70 -1.92 -3.65 9.18
C LEU A 70 -3.21 -3.43 9.97
N PHE A 71 -3.51 -2.18 10.32
CA PHE A 71 -4.69 -1.82 11.09
C PHE A 71 -5.98 -2.21 10.36
N TYR A 72 -6.21 -1.72 9.14
CA TYR A 72 -7.45 -1.98 8.40
C TYR A 72 -7.59 -3.43 7.95
N SER A 73 -6.49 -4.09 7.57
CA SER A 73 -6.53 -5.52 7.22
C SER A 73 -6.87 -6.42 8.40
N SER A 74 -6.46 -6.05 9.61
CA SER A 74 -6.72 -6.86 10.82
C SER A 74 -8.19 -6.86 11.23
N TYR A 75 -8.90 -5.74 11.04
CA TYR A 75 -10.34 -5.62 11.34
C TYR A 75 -11.23 -5.93 10.13
N GLY A 76 -10.67 -5.96 8.92
CA GLY A 76 -11.43 -6.08 7.68
C GLY A 76 -12.21 -4.80 7.35
N ASP A 77 -11.63 -3.63 7.60
CA ASP A 77 -12.26 -2.34 7.27
C ASP A 77 -12.13 -2.04 5.76
N GLU A 78 -13.21 -2.31 5.03
CA GLU A 78 -13.28 -2.12 3.58
C GLU A 78 -13.12 -0.64 3.18
N GLN A 79 -13.72 0.28 3.94
CA GLN A 79 -13.66 1.70 3.63
C GLN A 79 -12.25 2.24 3.90
N GLY A 80 -11.68 1.91 5.06
CA GLY A 80 -10.31 2.27 5.42
C GLY A 80 -9.29 1.74 4.42
N LEU A 81 -9.42 0.49 3.97
CA LEU A 81 -8.56 -0.08 2.92
C LEU A 81 -8.72 0.64 1.58
N THR A 82 -9.94 1.05 1.20
CA THR A 82 -10.18 1.76 -0.07
C THR A 82 -9.52 3.13 -0.09
N GLU A 83 -9.67 3.89 1.00
CA GLU A 83 -9.02 5.19 1.17
C GLU A 83 -7.50 5.05 1.21
N LEU A 84 -7.00 4.06 1.95
CA LEU A 84 -5.58 3.75 2.06
C LEU A 84 -4.97 3.37 0.70
N ALA A 85 -5.66 2.56 -0.10
CA ALA A 85 -5.15 2.13 -1.40
C ALA A 85 -4.94 3.33 -2.33
N ALA A 86 -5.92 4.24 -2.40
CA ALA A 86 -5.82 5.47 -3.19
C ALA A 86 -4.72 6.41 -2.65
N GLN A 87 -4.61 6.55 -1.33
CA GLN A 87 -3.55 7.34 -0.69
C GLN A 87 -2.16 6.77 -1.01
N ALA A 88 -1.96 5.46 -0.82
CA ALA A 88 -0.71 4.78 -1.09
C ALA A 88 -0.30 4.89 -2.57
N GLU A 89 -1.25 4.79 -3.48
CA GLU A 89 -1.02 4.99 -4.91
C GLU A 89 -0.56 6.43 -5.21
N SER A 90 -1.21 7.44 -4.62
CA SER A 90 -0.82 8.85 -4.77
C SER A 90 0.57 9.16 -4.22
N LEU A 91 0.99 8.44 -3.17
CA LEU A 91 2.32 8.55 -2.55
C LEU A 91 3.39 7.73 -3.29
N GLY A 92 3.02 7.00 -4.34
CA GLY A 92 3.92 6.10 -5.08
C GLY A 92 4.29 4.83 -4.31
N LYS A 93 3.58 4.50 -3.23
CA LYS A 93 3.75 3.28 -2.42
C LYS A 93 2.94 2.13 -3.03
N TYR A 94 3.33 1.72 -4.25
CA TYR A 94 2.57 0.76 -5.06
C TYR A 94 2.43 -0.63 -4.45
N ASN A 95 3.36 -1.07 -3.59
CA ASN A 95 3.25 -2.33 -2.87
C ASN A 95 2.06 -2.34 -1.90
N VAL A 96 1.91 -1.27 -1.11
CA VAL A 96 0.80 -1.11 -0.16
C VAL A 96 -0.53 -0.92 -0.91
N ALA A 97 -0.52 -0.12 -1.98
CA ALA A 97 -1.70 0.05 -2.82
C ALA A 97 -2.17 -1.28 -3.43
N PHE A 98 -1.24 -2.07 -3.98
CA PHE A 98 -1.54 -3.39 -4.53
C PHE A 98 -2.14 -4.32 -3.47
N GLU A 99 -1.52 -4.41 -2.29
CA GLU A 99 -1.98 -5.29 -1.21
C GLU A 99 -3.37 -4.88 -0.72
N ALA A 100 -3.62 -3.58 -0.55
CA ALA A 100 -4.92 -3.06 -0.16
C ALA A 100 -6.00 -3.38 -1.20
N TYR A 101 -5.74 -3.14 -2.49
CA TYR A 101 -6.67 -3.53 -3.56
C TYR A 101 -6.88 -5.04 -3.66
N TYR A 102 -5.85 -5.83 -3.37
CA TYR A 102 -5.90 -7.29 -3.39
C TYR A 102 -6.81 -7.82 -2.27
N LEU A 103 -6.68 -7.28 -1.06
CA LEU A 103 -7.57 -7.58 0.07
C LEU A 103 -9.03 -7.18 -0.21
N LEU A 104 -9.24 -6.09 -0.96
CA LEU A 104 -10.56 -5.65 -1.42
C LEU A 104 -11.11 -6.43 -2.62
N ALA A 105 -10.38 -7.45 -3.11
CA ALA A 105 -10.71 -8.20 -4.33
C ALA A 105 -10.87 -7.34 -5.60
N GLN A 106 -10.25 -6.16 -5.64
CA GLN A 106 -10.30 -5.23 -6.79
C GLN A 106 -9.18 -5.56 -7.80
N VAL A 107 -9.31 -6.72 -8.45
CA VAL A 107 -8.29 -7.30 -9.35
C VAL A 107 -7.90 -6.38 -10.51
N ASP A 108 -8.83 -5.60 -11.06
CA ASP A 108 -8.53 -4.64 -12.13
C ASP A 108 -7.58 -3.54 -11.67
N LYS A 109 -7.79 -3.02 -10.45
CA LYS A 109 -6.93 -1.98 -9.87
C LYS A 109 -5.57 -2.54 -9.49
N CYS A 110 -5.50 -3.78 -9.00
CA CYS A 110 -4.23 -4.48 -8.77
C CYS A 110 -3.40 -4.51 -10.06
N LEU A 111 -4.01 -4.88 -11.19
CA LEU A 111 -3.34 -4.90 -12.48
C LEU A 111 -2.88 -3.50 -12.90
N ASP A 112 -3.74 -2.49 -12.74
CA ASP A 112 -3.41 -1.11 -13.08
C ASP A 112 -2.23 -0.58 -12.26
N VAL A 113 -2.14 -0.91 -10.97
CA VAL A 113 -1.00 -0.58 -10.10
C VAL A 113 0.28 -1.25 -10.59
N LEU A 114 0.24 -2.52 -11.00
CA LEU A 114 1.40 -3.22 -11.55
C LEU A 114 1.90 -2.56 -12.85
N VAL A 115 0.97 -2.21 -13.75
CA VAL A 115 1.29 -1.50 -14.99
C VAL A 115 1.87 -0.11 -14.70
N LYS A 116 1.27 0.67 -13.79
CA LYS A 116 1.76 2.00 -13.36
C LYS A 116 3.16 1.92 -12.76
N SER A 117 3.44 0.89 -11.98
CA SER A 117 4.77 0.64 -11.40
C SER A 117 5.80 0.07 -12.39
N LYS A 118 5.44 -0.06 -13.69
CA LYS A 118 6.28 -0.62 -14.77
C LYS A 118 6.75 -2.06 -14.53
N ARG A 119 6.03 -2.82 -13.69
CA ARG A 119 6.30 -4.24 -13.40
C ARG A 119 5.51 -5.13 -14.35
N MET A 120 5.85 -5.07 -15.63
CA MET A 120 5.05 -5.67 -16.70
C MET A 120 5.02 -7.20 -16.68
N ALA A 121 6.11 -7.86 -16.28
CA ALA A 121 6.15 -9.31 -16.14
C ALA A 121 5.18 -9.80 -15.05
N GLU A 122 5.19 -9.15 -13.88
CA GLU A 122 4.24 -9.42 -12.79
C GLU A 122 2.80 -9.14 -13.23
N ALA A 123 2.58 -8.01 -13.93
CA ALA A 123 1.27 -7.67 -14.49
C ALA A 123 0.73 -8.74 -15.44
N ALA A 124 1.57 -9.28 -16.34
CA ALA A 124 1.18 -10.31 -17.28
C ALA A 124 0.83 -11.64 -16.57
N ILE A 125 1.64 -12.05 -15.58
CA ILE A 125 1.38 -13.25 -14.79
C ILE A 125 0.10 -13.09 -13.97
N PHE A 126 -0.08 -11.93 -13.35
CA PHE A 126 -1.27 -11.61 -12.56
C PHE A 126 -2.53 -11.57 -13.43
N ALA A 127 -2.48 -10.90 -14.59
CA ALA A 127 -3.57 -10.88 -15.56
C ALA A 127 -3.94 -12.30 -16.01
N ARG A 128 -2.96 -13.14 -16.36
CA ARG A 128 -3.23 -14.53 -16.73
C ARG A 128 -3.94 -15.33 -15.62
N ALA A 129 -3.59 -15.09 -14.35
CA ALA A 129 -4.15 -15.82 -13.22
C ALA A 129 -5.53 -15.33 -12.77
N TYR A 130 -5.75 -14.01 -12.73
CA TYR A 130 -6.93 -13.41 -12.11
C TYR A 130 -7.83 -12.65 -13.09
N VAL A 131 -7.29 -12.10 -14.20
CA VAL A 131 -8.02 -11.27 -15.17
C VAL A 131 -7.61 -11.61 -16.61
N PRO A 132 -7.85 -12.85 -17.09
CA PRO A 132 -7.36 -13.30 -18.39
C PRO A 132 -7.93 -12.48 -19.55
N SER A 133 -9.09 -11.85 -19.37
CA SER A 133 -9.72 -10.94 -20.34
C SER A 133 -8.87 -9.71 -20.69
N ARG A 134 -8.03 -9.24 -19.77
CA ARG A 134 -7.13 -8.09 -19.97
C ARG A 134 -5.73 -8.48 -20.42
N LEU A 135 -5.46 -9.78 -20.58
CA LEU A 135 -4.12 -10.25 -20.96
C LEU A 135 -3.69 -9.72 -22.34
N SER A 136 -4.63 -9.65 -23.29
CA SER A 136 -4.41 -9.08 -24.63
C SER A 136 -4.02 -7.60 -24.61
N GLU A 137 -4.34 -6.87 -23.53
CA GLU A 137 -3.92 -5.48 -23.33
C GLU A 137 -2.48 -5.39 -22.79
N VAL A 138 -2.11 -6.32 -21.90
CA VAL A 138 -0.86 -6.26 -21.12
C VAL A 138 0.33 -6.80 -21.92
N ILE A 139 0.15 -7.89 -22.67
CA ILE A 139 1.24 -8.54 -23.42
C ILE A 139 1.86 -7.59 -24.47
N PRO A 140 1.08 -6.85 -25.30
CA PRO A 140 1.65 -5.90 -26.25
C PRO A 140 2.42 -4.76 -25.57
N LYS A 141 1.91 -4.26 -24.44
CA LYS A 141 2.59 -3.23 -23.63
C LYS A 141 3.92 -3.75 -23.08
N TRP A 142 3.96 -5.01 -22.62
CA TRP A 142 5.20 -5.63 -22.14
C TRP A 142 6.21 -5.82 -23.28
N SER A 143 5.78 -6.33 -24.43
CA SER A 143 6.60 -6.45 -25.64
C SER A 143 7.17 -5.10 -26.10
N GLY A 144 6.37 -4.03 -26.05
CA GLY A 144 6.84 -2.67 -26.34
C GLY A 144 7.96 -2.22 -25.40
N MET A 145 7.76 -2.38 -24.09
CA MET A 145 8.77 -2.03 -23.09
C MET A 145 10.08 -2.82 -23.25
N LEU A 146 10.03 -4.11 -23.62
CA LEU A 146 11.22 -4.93 -23.85
C LEU A 146 11.99 -4.49 -25.09
N LYS A 147 11.29 -4.12 -26.17
CA LYS A 147 11.90 -3.58 -27.39
C LYS A 147 12.60 -2.26 -27.13
N GLU A 148 11.99 -1.36 -26.35
CA GLU A 148 12.61 -0.10 -25.94
C GLU A 148 13.90 -0.31 -25.15
N GLN A 149 13.97 -1.35 -24.31
CA GLN A 149 15.16 -1.72 -23.54
C GLN A 149 16.14 -2.62 -24.31
N ASN A 150 15.86 -2.91 -25.59
CA ASN A 150 16.69 -3.74 -26.47
C ASN A 150 16.94 -5.16 -25.93
N PHE A 151 15.97 -5.74 -25.21
CA PHE A 151 16.04 -7.13 -24.78
C PHE A 151 15.66 -8.08 -25.93
N PRO A 152 16.35 -9.22 -26.07
CA PRO A 152 16.07 -10.20 -27.12
C PRO A 152 14.79 -11.00 -26.85
N PHE A 153 14.37 -11.08 -25.58
CA PHE A 153 13.17 -11.80 -25.17
C PHE A 153 11.92 -11.03 -25.62
N GLN A 154 10.99 -11.74 -26.26
CA GLN A 154 9.65 -11.25 -26.54
C GLN A 154 8.65 -12.26 -25.96
N PRO A 155 7.68 -11.82 -25.16
CA PRO A 155 6.65 -12.70 -24.64
C PRO A 155 5.75 -13.18 -25.79
N ASP A 156 5.54 -14.49 -25.86
CA ASP A 156 4.61 -15.09 -26.81
C ASP A 156 3.19 -14.60 -26.54
N ASP A 157 2.51 -14.13 -27.59
CA ASP A 157 1.12 -13.73 -27.50
C ASP A 157 0.22 -14.98 -27.55
N ILE A 158 -0.01 -15.58 -26.38
CA ILE A 158 -0.85 -16.77 -26.25
C ILE A 158 -2.30 -16.55 -26.70
N THR A 159 -2.75 -15.30 -26.83
CA THR A 159 -4.09 -15.01 -27.34
C THR A 159 -4.19 -15.21 -28.86
N GLN A 160 -3.10 -14.98 -29.58
CA GLN A 160 -3.00 -15.25 -31.02
C GLN A 160 -2.88 -16.75 -31.29
N LEU A 161 -2.09 -17.46 -30.48
CA LEU A 161 -1.91 -18.90 -30.58
C LEU A 161 -3.23 -19.67 -30.41
N GLN A 162 -4.09 -19.25 -29.48
CA GLN A 162 -5.41 -19.86 -29.29
C GLN A 162 -6.35 -19.59 -30.47
N ALA A 163 -6.34 -18.38 -31.03
CA ALA A 163 -7.16 -18.03 -32.19
C ALA A 163 -6.76 -18.82 -33.44
N GLU A 164 -5.45 -18.99 -33.67
CA GLU A 164 -4.92 -19.79 -34.78
C GLU A 164 -5.25 -21.28 -34.62
N GLN A 165 -5.16 -21.83 -33.40
CA GLN A 165 -5.57 -23.21 -33.11
C GLN A 165 -7.06 -23.44 -33.37
N ILE A 166 -7.93 -22.54 -32.91
CA ILE A 166 -9.38 -22.63 -33.14
C ILE A 166 -9.70 -22.55 -34.64
N GLN A 167 -9.02 -21.68 -35.39
CA GLN A 167 -9.22 -21.57 -36.84
C GLN A 167 -8.76 -22.83 -37.59
N GLN A 168 -7.69 -23.49 -37.14
CA GLN A 168 -7.23 -24.77 -37.72
C GLN A 168 -8.17 -25.93 -37.42
N GLU A 169 -8.78 -25.98 -36.23
CA GLU A 169 -9.79 -27.01 -35.89
C GLU A 169 -11.11 -26.81 -36.64
N VAL A 170 -11.54 -25.57 -36.88
CA VAL A 170 -12.77 -25.27 -37.64
C VAL A 170 -12.59 -25.49 -39.15
N ALA A 171 -11.35 -25.47 -39.65
CA ALA A 171 -11.02 -25.72 -41.05
C ALA A 171 -10.87 -27.21 -41.40
N GLN A 172 -10.90 -28.12 -40.42
CA GLN A 172 -10.92 -29.58 -40.57
C GLN A 172 -12.34 -30.13 -40.49
#